data_AF-A0A1G5QXE2-F1
#
_entry.id   AF-A0A1G5QXE2-F1
#
_cell.length_a   1.000
_cell.length_b   1.000
_cell.length_c   1.000
_cell.angle_alpha   90.00
_cell.angle_beta   90.00
_cell.angle_gamma   90.00
#
_symmetry.space_group_name_H-M   'P 1'
#
loop_
_entity.id
_entity.type
_entity.pdbx_description
1 polymer ?
#
loop_
_entity_poly.entity_id
_entity_poly.type
_entity_poly.pdbx_seq_one_letter_code
_entity_poly.pdbx_strand_id
1 'polypeptide(L)'
;MGTNDRWSVDPSNQTASHSNGLTVKLSGGEVIDILEMPKAISTRELPALLQEAATIYGQQKASPPPRPATPPPTAGPRKSKLSLGKRK
;
A
#
# COMPACT_ATOMS: atom_id res chain seq x y z
N MET A 1 -6.24 17.11 -6.07
CA MET A 1 -5.15 16.50 -6.85
C MET A 1 -4.37 15.60 -5.90
N GLY A 2 -4.27 14.32 -6.23
CA GLY A 2 -3.92 13.29 -5.27
C GLY A 2 -2.42 13.30 -4.98
N THR A 3 -2.04 12.99 -3.75
CA THR A 3 -0.65 12.71 -3.36
C THR A 3 0.01 11.59 -4.22
N ASN A 4 -0.80 10.81 -4.94
CA ASN A 4 -0.37 9.82 -5.93
C ASN A 4 0.24 10.42 -7.21
N ASP A 5 0.00 11.70 -7.53
CA ASP A 5 0.56 12.34 -8.74
C ASP A 5 2.05 12.71 -8.56
N ARG A 6 2.58 12.63 -7.33
CA ARG A 6 3.96 13.02 -7.00
C ARG A 6 4.95 11.87 -6.92
N TRP A 7 4.49 10.63 -6.83
CA TRP A 7 5.34 9.45 -6.68
C TRP A 7 5.11 8.46 -7.81
N SER A 8 6.17 8.14 -8.55
CA SER A 8 6.20 7.08 -9.54
C SER A 8 6.79 5.82 -8.90
N VAL A 9 5.98 4.77 -8.77
CA VAL A 9 6.41 3.50 -8.17
C VAL A 9 6.52 2.43 -9.24
N ASP A 10 7.68 1.77 -9.30
CA ASP A 10 7.92 0.62 -10.14
C ASP A 10 7.99 -0.65 -9.26
N PRO A 11 6.90 -1.42 -9.17
CA PRO A 11 6.87 -2.63 -8.34
C PRO A 11 7.74 -3.77 -8.89
N SER A 12 8.12 -3.72 -10.18
CA SER A 12 8.95 -4.74 -10.82
C SER A 12 10.41 -4.62 -10.39
N ASN A 13 10.92 -3.38 -10.35
CA ASN A 13 12.26 -3.03 -9.92
C ASN A 13 12.33 -2.68 -8.42
N GLN A 14 11.17 -2.65 -7.77
CA GLN A 14 11.01 -2.30 -6.36
C GLN A 14 11.56 -0.90 -6.06
N THR A 15 11.25 0.07 -6.90
CA THR A 15 11.73 1.46 -6.76
C THR A 15 10.58 2.45 -6.66
N ALA A 16 10.78 3.55 -5.94
CA ALA A 16 9.86 4.68 -5.90
C ALA A 16 10.64 5.97 -6.17
N SER A 17 10.15 6.74 -7.13
CA SER A 17 10.73 8.01 -7.57
C SER A 17 9.77 9.14 -7.26
N HIS A 18 10.22 10.13 -6.52
CA HIS A 18 9.47 11.32 -6.21
C HIS A 18 9.72 12.42 -7.26
N SER A 19 8.69 13.21 -7.52
CA SER A 19 8.73 14.38 -8.42
C SER A 19 9.85 15.39 -8.11
N ASN A 20 10.35 15.44 -6.87
CA ASN A 20 11.49 16.29 -6.52
C ASN A 20 12.85 15.71 -6.94
N GLY A 21 12.93 14.51 -7.53
CA GLY A 21 14.18 13.83 -7.89
C GLY A 21 14.75 12.93 -6.78
N LEU A 22 13.91 12.48 -5.84
CA LEU A 22 14.29 11.48 -4.84
C LEU A 22 13.94 10.10 -5.36
N THR A 23 14.91 9.22 -5.54
CA THR A 23 14.68 7.84 -5.96
C THR A 23 15.16 6.89 -4.87
N VAL A 24 14.26 6.04 -4.41
CA VAL A 24 14.53 5.06 -3.36
C VAL A 24 14.19 3.66 -3.82
N LYS A 25 14.92 2.68 -3.29
CA LYS A 25 14.66 1.27 -3.50
C LYS A 25 13.97 0.71 -2.27
N LEU A 26 12.89 -0.01 -2.49
CA LEU A 26 12.10 -0.64 -1.45
C LEU A 26 12.18 -2.16 -1.56
N SER A 27 11.99 -2.86 -0.47
CA SER A 27 11.78 -4.31 -0.46
C SER A 27 10.81 -4.65 0.65
N GLY A 28 9.81 -5.48 0.35
CA GLY A 28 8.83 -5.90 1.36
C GLY A 28 7.92 -4.80 1.94
N GLY A 29 8.05 -3.54 1.52
CA GLY A 29 7.36 -2.40 2.14
C GLY A 29 8.26 -1.49 2.97
N GLU A 30 9.57 -1.74 3.00
CA GLU A 30 10.56 -0.92 3.67
C GLU A 30 11.56 -0.34 2.67
N VAL A 31 12.07 0.87 2.92
CA VAL A 31 13.15 1.45 2.12
C VAL A 31 14.46 0.78 2.50
N ILE A 32 15.12 0.16 1.52
CA ILE A 32 16.39 -0.53 1.70
C ILE A 32 17.58 0.27 1.17
N ASP A 33 17.35 1.20 0.24
CA ASP A 33 18.41 1.99 -0.38
C ASP A 33 17.90 3.32 -0.95
N ILE A 34 18.80 4.30 -1.08
CA ILE A 34 18.53 5.60 -1.70
C ILE A 34 19.41 5.70 -2.94
N LEU A 35 18.79 5.58 -4.12
CA LEU A 35 19.49 5.56 -5.40
C LEU A 35 19.83 6.97 -5.89
N GLU A 36 18.92 7.92 -5.66
CA GLU A 36 19.11 9.31 -6.08
C GLU A 36 18.56 10.24 -5.00
N MET A 37 19.35 11.24 -4.61
CA MET A 37 18.94 12.22 -3.60
C MET A 37 18.90 13.61 -4.23
N PRO A 38 17.81 14.37 -4.04
CA PRO A 38 17.71 15.66 -4.66
C PRO A 38 18.61 16.68 -3.99
N LYS A 39 19.14 17.60 -4.80
CA LYS A 39 20.12 18.60 -4.38
C LYS A 39 19.59 19.59 -3.33
N ALA A 40 18.27 19.73 -3.26
CA ALA A 40 17.57 20.64 -2.36
C ALA A 40 16.52 19.88 -1.52
N ILE A 41 16.99 18.95 -0.68
CA ILE A 41 16.16 18.27 0.31
C ILE A 41 16.59 18.68 1.71
N SER A 42 15.62 19.11 2.51
CA SER A 42 15.86 19.33 3.93
C SER A 42 15.99 17.98 4.62
N THR A 43 17.02 17.80 5.45
CA THR A 43 17.18 16.59 6.30
C THR A 43 15.98 16.34 7.22
N ARG A 44 15.18 17.37 7.50
CA ARG A 44 13.91 17.27 8.25
C ARG A 44 12.78 16.63 7.44
N GLU A 45 12.79 16.78 6.13
CA GLU A 45 11.75 16.26 5.22
C GLU A 45 12.07 14.89 4.66
N LEU A 46 13.36 14.54 4.61
CA LEU A 46 13.83 13.22 4.18
C LEU A 46 13.13 12.05 4.88
N PRO A 47 13.00 11.98 6.22
CA PRO A 47 12.30 10.88 6.87
C PRO A 47 10.81 10.81 6.50
N ALA A 48 10.15 11.95 6.31
CA ALA A 48 8.75 11.99 5.88
C ALA A 48 8.60 11.42 4.46
N LEU A 49 9.49 11.80 3.55
CA LEU A 49 9.50 11.30 2.18
C LEU A 49 9.80 9.79 2.09
N LEU A 50 10.70 9.27 2.93
CA LEU A 50 10.95 7.84 3.02
C LEU A 50 9.72 7.07 3.52
N GLN A 51 9.03 7.60 4.53
CA GLN A 51 7.79 7.04 5.06
C GLN A 51 6.67 7.05 4.00
N GLU A 52 6.55 8.14 3.25
CA GLU A 52 5.60 8.25 2.13
C GLU A 52 5.90 7.22 1.03
N ALA A 53 7.18 7.06 0.63
CA ALA A 53 7.59 6.07 -0.36
C ALA A 53 7.18 4.65 0.06
N ALA A 54 7.47 4.27 1.31
CA ALA A 54 7.10 2.98 1.87
C ALA A 54 5.57 2.76 1.87
N THR A 55 4.83 3.79 2.25
CA THR A 55 3.35 3.75 2.30
C THR A 55 2.76 3.56 0.90
N ILE A 56 3.23 4.31 -0.09
CA ILE A 56 2.71 4.26 -1.47
C ILE A 56 3.09 2.94 -2.13
N TYR A 57 4.31 2.47 -1.93
CA TYR A 57 4.74 1.14 -2.38
C TYR A 57 3.88 0.02 -1.75
N GLY A 58 3.59 0.13 -0.45
CA GLY A 58 2.70 -0.76 0.27
C GLY A 58 1.28 -0.76 -0.31
N GLN A 59 0.70 0.41 -0.60
CA GLN A 59 -0.64 0.55 -1.20
C GLN A 59 -0.73 -0.04 -2.61
N GLN A 60 0.29 0.17 -3.44
CA GLN A 60 0.40 -0.43 -4.79
C GLN A 60 0.45 -1.96 -4.70
N LYS A 61 1.23 -2.51 -3.76
CA LYS A 61 1.36 -3.95 -3.56
C LYS A 61 0.13 -4.57 -2.87
N ALA A 62 -0.54 -3.82 -2.00
CA ALA A 62 -1.70 -4.26 -1.23
C ALA A 62 -3.05 -4.04 -1.94
N SER A 63 -3.06 -3.51 -3.16
CA SER A 63 -4.25 -3.50 -4.00
C SER A 63 -4.38 -4.84 -4.74
N PRO A 64 -5.19 -5.81 -4.27
CA PRO A 64 -5.75 -6.79 -5.19
C PRO A 64 -6.60 -6.02 -6.24
N PRO A 65 -6.82 -6.57 -7.45
CA PRO A 65 -7.73 -5.93 -8.41
C PRO A 65 -9.06 -5.63 -7.71
N PRO A 66 -9.72 -4.49 -8.00
CA PRO A 66 -10.99 -4.17 -7.37
C PRO A 66 -11.95 -5.32 -7.65
N ARG A 67 -12.31 -6.10 -6.61
CA ARG A 67 -13.42 -7.05 -6.75
C ARG A 67 -14.64 -6.20 -7.10
N PRO A 68 -15.38 -6.53 -8.18
CA PRO A 68 -16.62 -5.84 -8.47
C PRO A 68 -17.50 -5.90 -7.21
N ALA A 69 -17.99 -4.73 -6.79
CA ALA A 69 -18.78 -4.57 -5.58
C ALA A 69 -20.03 -5.45 -5.63
N THR A 70 -19.99 -6.62 -5.02
CA THR A 70 -21.20 -7.34 -4.66
C THR A 70 -21.82 -6.61 -3.46
N PRO A 71 -23.04 -6.06 -3.59
CA PRO A 71 -23.69 -5.39 -2.47
C PRO A 71 -23.87 -6.36 -1.29
N PRO A 72 -23.79 -5.89 -0.04
CA PRO A 72 -23.97 -6.75 1.12
C PRO A 72 -25.38 -7.35 1.11
N PRO A 73 -25.57 -8.67 1.33
CA PRO A 73 -26.88 -9.20 1.59
C PRO A 73 -27.38 -8.60 2.90
N THR A 74 -28.51 -7.88 2.83
CA THR A 74 -29.28 -7.35 3.95
C THR A 74 -29.29 -8.31 5.13
N ALA A 75 -28.89 -7.78 6.28
CA ALA A 75 -28.83 -8.45 7.56
C ALA A 75 -30.15 -9.16 7.91
N GLY A 76 -30.12 -10.50 7.90
CA GLY A 76 -31.06 -11.31 8.68
C GLY A 76 -30.47 -11.55 10.08
N PRO A 77 -31.22 -11.36 11.18
CA PRO A 77 -30.68 -11.56 12.52
C PRO A 77 -30.32 -13.04 12.75
N ARG A 78 -29.05 -13.27 13.10
CA ARG A 78 -28.46 -14.56 13.48
C ARG A 78 -29.28 -15.23 14.59
N LYS A 79 -29.96 -16.34 14.29
CA LYS A 79 -30.28 -17.37 15.29
C LYS A 79 -29.28 -18.52 15.15
N SER A 80 -28.48 -18.67 16.19
CA SER A 80 -27.53 -19.76 16.40
C SER A 80 -28.23 -21.12 16.28
N LYS A 81 -27.81 -21.98 15.35
CA LYS A 81 -28.14 -23.40 15.34
C LYS A 81 -26.88 -24.17 15.73
N LEU A 82 -26.84 -24.59 17.00
CA LEU A 82 -25.93 -25.60 17.52
C LEU A 82 -26.21 -26.91 16.76
N SER A 83 -25.20 -27.43 16.07
CA SER A 83 -25.25 -28.73 15.43
C SER A 83 -25.03 -29.82 16.48
N LEU A 84 -25.99 -30.75 16.59
CA LEU A 84 -25.72 -32.07 17.12
C LEU A 84 -26.31 -33.08 16.14
N GLY A 85 -25.50 -33.55 15.20
CA GLY A 85 -25.81 -34.80 14.52
C GLY A 85 -25.63 -35.97 15.50
N LYS A 86 -26.51 -36.98 15.45
CA LYS A 86 -26.21 -38.32 14.88
C LYS A 86 -27.34 -39.32 15.21
N ARG A 87 -27.89 -39.97 14.16
CA ARG A 87 -28.21 -41.41 13.96
C ARG A 87 -28.85 -42.13 15.17
N LYS A 88 -30.02 -42.78 15.06
CA LYS A 88 -30.34 -43.96 14.24
C LYS A 88 -31.82 -44.29 14.47
#